data_AF-A0A958XXV8-F1
#
_entry.id   AF-A0A958XXV8-F1
#
_cell.length_a   1.000
_cell.length_b   1.000
_cell.length_c   1.000
_cell.angle_alpha   90.00
_cell.angle_beta   90.00
_cell.angle_gamma   90.00
#
_symmetry.space_group_name_H-M   'P 1'
#
loop_
_entity.id
_entity.type
_entity.pdbx_description
1 polymer ?
#
loop_
_entity_poly.entity_id
_entity_poly.type
_entity_poly.pdbx_seq_one_letter_code
_entity_poly.pdbx_strand_id
1 'polypeptide(L)'
;MRIIIWVAVLMLASTTACAQLVKTIFQTFEIPDSTTLITFKIYEKDAVEVVPWAGNNIMTESNIKLYYASRGVFDHLLEKGRYNFEVLENGNEFTVKSVKERQMEIKLSSAGQEGQYGKDKSENVKVRVFIPDGFSQQSPTAWARPRKEVDEERIGAYRPRKKLAREGGTVSEELKDAIPEAPKDTVEEQIFLPLPDSTWRRQPGTLDKPKKDQ
;
A
#
# COMPACT_ATOMS: atom_id res chain seq x y z
N MET A 1 -35.68 56.29 21.15
CA MET A 1 -35.56 54.92 21.70
C MET A 1 -36.26 53.84 20.88
N ARG A 2 -37.50 54.03 20.39
CA ARG A 2 -38.23 52.97 19.66
C ARG A 2 -37.55 52.44 18.38
N ILE A 3 -36.89 53.29 17.60
CA ILE A 3 -36.20 52.88 16.36
C ILE A 3 -34.99 51.98 16.64
N ILE A 4 -34.27 52.23 17.74
CA ILE A 4 -33.08 51.45 18.12
C ILE A 4 -33.47 50.00 18.47
N ILE A 5 -34.65 49.81 19.06
CA ILE A 5 -35.18 48.48 19.40
C ILE A 5 -35.48 47.67 18.12
N TRP A 6 -36.05 48.30 17.08
CA TRP A 6 -36.32 47.62 15.81
C TRP A 6 -35.06 47.24 15.04
N VAL A 7 -34.04 48.11 15.07
CA VAL A 7 -32.74 47.82 14.46
C VAL A 7 -32.03 46.68 15.19
N ALA A 8 -32.12 46.63 16.52
CA ALA A 8 -31.58 45.52 17.31
C ALA A 8 -32.28 44.19 16.99
N VAL A 9 -33.61 44.17 16.90
CA VAL A 9 -34.37 42.95 16.55
C VAL A 9 -34.04 42.45 15.12
N LEU A 10 -33.85 43.37 14.16
CA LEU A 10 -33.46 43.01 12.80
C LEU A 10 -32.05 42.36 12.74
N MET A 11 -31.11 42.86 13.53
CA MET A 11 -29.74 42.31 13.62
C MET A 11 -29.68 40.91 14.25
N LEU A 12 -30.61 40.56 15.14
CA LEU A 12 -30.68 39.21 15.72
C LEU A 12 -31.26 38.17 14.75
N ALA A 13 -32.04 38.58 13.73
CA ALA A 13 -32.64 37.64 12.78
C ALA A 13 -31.66 37.12 11.72
N SER A 14 -30.47 37.73 11.58
CA SER A 14 -29.48 37.39 10.54
C SER A 14 -28.53 36.23 10.88
N THR A 15 -28.56 35.67 12.09
CA THR A 15 -27.64 34.57 12.45
C THR A 15 -28.25 33.21 12.15
N THR A 16 -28.32 32.83 10.87
CA THR A 16 -28.57 31.43 10.50
C THR A 16 -27.27 30.64 10.60
N ALA A 17 -27.02 30.03 11.76
CA ALA A 17 -25.90 29.12 11.92
C ALA A 17 -26.21 27.79 11.19
N CYS A 18 -25.58 27.56 10.04
CA CYS A 18 -25.62 26.25 9.39
C CYS A 18 -24.82 25.26 10.24
N ALA A 19 -25.50 24.37 10.96
CA ALA A 19 -24.85 23.29 11.70
C ALA A 19 -24.21 22.31 10.71
N GLN A 20 -22.88 22.33 10.64
CA GLN A 20 -22.07 21.40 9.86
C GLN A 20 -21.31 20.48 10.82
N LEU A 21 -21.39 19.18 10.60
CA LEU A 21 -20.62 18.21 11.35
C LEU A 21 -19.28 17.99 10.66
N VAL A 22 -18.18 18.12 11.42
CA VAL A 22 -16.81 17.98 10.92
C VAL A 22 -16.04 16.99 11.77
N LYS A 23 -15.30 16.08 11.14
CA LYS A 23 -14.35 15.16 11.79
C LYS A 23 -13.13 14.97 10.90
N THR A 24 -11.95 14.91 11.51
CA THR A 24 -10.73 14.47 10.84
C THR A 24 -10.33 13.10 11.39
N ILE A 25 -10.00 12.17 10.50
CA ILE A 25 -9.53 10.82 10.81
C ILE A 25 -8.13 10.65 10.24
N PHE A 26 -7.23 10.08 11.03
CA PHE A 26 -5.89 9.70 10.60
C PHE A 26 -5.77 8.18 10.61
N GLN A 27 -5.17 7.62 9.57
CA GLN A 27 -4.79 6.21 9.52
C GLN A 27 -3.38 6.08 8.98
N THR A 28 -2.62 5.16 9.55
CA THR A 28 -1.23 4.91 9.17
C THR A 28 -1.08 3.45 8.76
N PHE A 29 -0.36 3.22 7.68
CA PHE A 29 -0.11 1.91 7.10
C PHE A 29 1.40 1.72 6.97
N GLU A 30 1.91 0.63 7.53
CA GLU A 30 3.31 0.25 7.38
C GLU A 30 3.52 -0.36 6.00
N ILE A 31 4.60 0.04 5.32
CA ILE A 31 4.90 -0.46 3.98
C ILE A 31 5.98 -1.54 4.11
N PRO A 32 5.75 -2.76 3.62
CA PRO A 32 6.80 -3.77 3.55
C PRO A 32 7.96 -3.29 2.67
N ASP A 33 9.20 -3.59 3.07
CA ASP A 33 10.41 -3.18 2.34
C ASP A 33 10.48 -3.71 0.89
N SER A 34 9.79 -4.83 0.62
CA SER A 34 9.65 -5.44 -0.71
C SER A 34 8.72 -4.68 -1.66
N THR A 35 7.96 -3.71 -1.15
CA THR A 35 6.99 -2.96 -1.95
C THR A 35 7.70 -2.06 -2.95
N THR A 36 7.37 -2.26 -4.22
CA THR A 36 7.89 -1.44 -5.33
C THR A 36 6.83 -0.53 -5.92
N LEU A 37 5.56 -0.91 -5.83
CA LEU A 37 4.42 -0.20 -6.38
C LEU A 37 3.36 0.04 -5.31
N ILE A 38 2.90 1.28 -5.19
CA ILE A 38 1.78 1.69 -4.34
C ILE A 38 0.64 2.15 -5.25
N THR A 39 -0.55 1.59 -5.05
CA THR A 39 -1.75 1.91 -5.83
C THR A 39 -2.84 2.44 -4.90
N PHE A 40 -3.45 3.58 -5.24
CA PHE A 40 -4.56 4.16 -4.48
C PHE A 40 -5.87 3.98 -5.23
N LYS A 41 -6.83 3.31 -4.58
CA LYS A 41 -8.19 3.10 -5.06
C LYS A 41 -9.16 3.81 -4.12
N ILE A 42 -9.06 5.14 -4.12
CA ILE A 42 -9.91 6.02 -3.32
C ILE A 42 -11.24 6.24 -4.07
N TYR A 43 -12.32 6.45 -3.33
CA TYR A 43 -13.63 6.72 -3.91
C TYR A 43 -13.62 7.99 -4.78
N GLU A 44 -14.14 7.88 -6.00
CA GLU A 44 -14.00 8.91 -7.06
C GLU A 44 -14.61 10.27 -6.71
N LYS A 45 -15.62 10.31 -5.83
CA LYS A 45 -16.25 11.58 -5.42
C LYS A 45 -15.44 12.34 -4.36
N ASP A 46 -14.43 11.70 -3.77
CA ASP A 46 -13.62 12.30 -2.71
C ASP A 46 -12.51 13.16 -3.33
N ALA A 47 -12.24 14.32 -2.73
CA ALA A 47 -11.15 15.18 -3.16
C ALA A 47 -9.83 14.62 -2.62
N VAL A 48 -8.92 14.18 -3.50
CA VAL A 48 -7.64 13.57 -3.10
C VAL A 48 -6.49 14.52 -3.36
N GLU A 49 -5.61 14.64 -2.36
CA GLU A 49 -4.35 15.38 -2.43
C GLU A 49 -3.23 14.47 -1.94
N VAL A 50 -2.16 14.33 -2.72
CA VAL A 50 -1.03 13.47 -2.36
C VAL A 50 0.18 14.33 -2.06
N VAL A 51 0.80 14.09 -0.92
CA VAL A 51 1.90 14.90 -0.36
C VAL A 51 3.07 13.98 -0.02
N PRO A 52 4.28 14.24 -0.54
CA PRO A 52 5.47 13.50 -0.08
C PRO A 52 5.79 13.85 1.38
N TRP A 53 6.28 12.87 2.16
CA TRP A 53 6.72 13.10 3.53
C TRP A 53 7.91 12.21 3.91
N ALA A 54 8.72 12.72 4.85
CA ALA A 54 9.90 12.04 5.38
C ALA A 54 9.52 10.97 6.42
N GLY A 55 8.84 9.92 5.97
CA GLY A 55 8.47 8.76 6.79
C GLY A 55 8.59 7.45 6.00
N ASN A 56 8.50 6.32 6.69
CA ASN A 56 8.53 4.98 6.07
C ASN A 56 7.13 4.38 5.86
N ASN A 57 6.10 5.06 6.37
CA ASN A 57 4.72 4.60 6.36
C ASN A 57 3.90 5.44 5.39
N ILE A 58 2.75 4.94 4.97
CA ILE A 58 1.71 5.78 4.34
C ILE A 58 0.82 6.31 5.45
N MET A 59 0.51 7.59 5.45
CA MET A 59 -0.51 8.15 6.33
C MET A 59 -1.63 8.75 5.49
N THR A 60 -2.88 8.50 5.86
CA THR A 60 -4.06 9.11 5.24
C THR A 60 -4.77 9.98 6.26
N GLU A 61 -5.09 11.20 5.87
CA GLU A 61 -5.94 12.12 6.63
C GLU A 61 -7.25 12.33 5.86
N SER A 62 -8.37 11.91 6.45
CA SER A 62 -9.71 12.12 5.90
C SER A 62 -10.40 13.25 6.67
N ASN A 63 -10.60 14.40 6.03
CA ASN A 63 -11.43 15.47 6.54
C ASN A 63 -12.86 15.32 6.02
N ILE A 64 -13.80 15.07 6.93
CA ILE A 64 -15.17 14.72 6.63
C ILE A 64 -16.08 15.84 7.06
N LYS A 65 -16.95 16.28 6.14
CA LYS A 65 -17.92 17.35 6.31
C LYS A 65 -19.30 16.82 5.93
N LEU A 66 -20.19 16.71 6.92
CA LEU A 66 -21.55 16.23 6.71
C LEU A 66 -22.55 17.36 7.00
N TYR A 67 -23.43 17.61 6.03
CA TYR A 67 -24.45 18.66 6.08
C TYR A 67 -25.84 18.05 6.23
N TYR A 68 -26.70 18.76 6.96
CA TYR A 68 -28.13 18.40 7.13
C TYR A 68 -28.37 17.00 7.73
N ALA A 69 -27.39 16.47 8.46
CA ALA A 69 -27.49 15.22 9.19
C ALA A 69 -27.45 15.44 10.71
N SER A 70 -28.10 14.55 11.46
CA SER A 70 -27.99 14.55 12.92
C SER A 70 -26.63 14.00 13.35
N ARG A 71 -26.20 14.39 14.56
CA ARG A 71 -24.96 13.90 15.15
C ARG A 71 -24.93 12.37 15.25
N GLY A 72 -26.04 11.73 15.63
CA GLY A 72 -26.14 10.27 15.74
C GLY A 72 -25.94 9.54 14.41
N VAL A 73 -26.42 10.10 13.30
CA VAL A 73 -26.14 9.53 11.96
C VAL A 73 -24.66 9.65 11.63
N PHE A 74 -24.05 10.78 11.94
CA PHE A 74 -22.62 10.98 11.69
C PHE A 74 -21.77 10.01 12.51
N ASP A 75 -22.04 9.89 13.80
CA ASP A 75 -21.32 8.97 14.69
C ASP A 75 -21.51 7.51 14.25
N HIS A 76 -22.72 7.12 13.84
CA HIS A 76 -22.96 5.79 13.27
C HIS A 76 -22.10 5.49 12.03
N LEU A 77 -21.97 6.44 11.11
CA LEU A 77 -21.14 6.28 9.91
C LEU A 77 -19.65 6.16 10.26
N LEU A 78 -19.21 6.90 11.28
CA LEU A 78 -17.83 6.81 11.80
C LEU A 78 -17.58 5.45 12.45
N GLU A 79 -18.49 4.98 13.31
CA GLU A 79 -18.40 3.67 13.99
C GLU A 79 -18.40 2.50 13.00
N LYS A 80 -19.16 2.60 11.92
CA LYS A 80 -19.14 1.61 10.83
C LYS A 80 -17.82 1.58 10.05
N GLY A 81 -16.92 2.53 10.28
CA GLY A 81 -15.65 2.62 9.57
C GLY A 81 -15.82 2.98 8.08
N ARG A 82 -16.92 3.65 7.71
CA ARG A 82 -17.21 4.03 6.30
C ARG A 82 -16.09 4.84 5.65
N TYR A 83 -15.36 5.60 6.45
CA TYR A 83 -14.29 6.49 6.01
C TYR A 83 -12.89 5.90 6.17
N ASN A 84 -12.81 4.62 6.55
CA ASN A 84 -11.55 3.91 6.67
C ASN A 84 -11.06 3.47 5.30
N PHE A 85 -9.76 3.22 5.23
CA PHE A 85 -9.11 2.53 4.13
C PHE A 85 -8.71 1.12 4.55
N GLU A 86 -8.75 0.23 3.56
CA GLU A 86 -8.25 -1.13 3.65
C GLU A 86 -6.97 -1.24 2.82
N VAL A 87 -6.05 -2.09 3.27
CA VAL A 87 -4.82 -2.40 2.55
C VAL A 87 -4.96 -3.80 1.93
N LEU A 88 -4.51 -3.92 0.68
CA LEU A 88 -4.28 -5.20 0.02
C LEU A 88 -2.81 -5.29 -0.35
N GLU A 89 -2.11 -6.25 0.24
CA GLU A 89 -0.73 -6.56 -0.07
C GLU A 89 -0.67 -7.73 -1.05
N ASN A 90 0.01 -7.52 -2.17
CA ASN A 90 0.23 -8.55 -3.18
C ASN A 90 1.71 -8.59 -3.57
N GLY A 91 2.54 -9.08 -2.65
CA GLY A 91 3.99 -9.21 -2.82
C GLY A 91 4.69 -7.87 -2.99
N ASN A 92 4.79 -7.41 -4.24
CA ASN A 92 5.48 -6.17 -4.62
C ASN A 92 4.53 -4.97 -4.78
N GLU A 93 3.23 -5.20 -4.76
CA GLU A 93 2.19 -4.17 -4.86
C GLU A 93 1.49 -3.96 -3.50
N PHE A 94 1.35 -2.70 -3.13
CA PHE A 94 0.64 -2.25 -1.94
C PHE A 94 -0.54 -1.38 -2.34
N THR A 95 -1.77 -1.89 -2.23
CA THR A 95 -2.97 -1.16 -2.62
C THR A 95 -3.70 -0.61 -1.41
N VAL A 96 -3.86 0.71 -1.33
CA VAL A 96 -4.73 1.39 -0.35
C VAL A 96 -6.07 1.68 -1.01
N LYS A 97 -7.16 1.07 -0.52
CA LYS A 97 -8.50 1.21 -1.10
C LYS A 97 -9.50 1.74 -0.07
N SER A 98 -10.48 2.53 -0.50
CA SER A 98 -11.61 2.89 0.36
C SER A 98 -12.45 1.65 0.68
N VAL A 99 -12.97 1.56 1.91
CA VAL A 99 -13.94 0.53 2.31
C VAL A 99 -15.16 0.56 1.39
N LYS A 100 -15.70 -0.60 1.01
CA LYS A 100 -16.85 -0.70 0.08
C LYS A 100 -18.07 0.11 0.52
N GLU A 101 -18.31 0.19 1.83
CA GLU A 101 -19.38 0.99 2.43
C GLU A 101 -19.34 2.46 1.97
N ARG A 102 -18.15 3.02 1.71
CA ARG A 102 -17.94 4.36 1.15
C ARG A 102 -18.70 4.58 -0.16
N GLN A 103 -18.81 3.53 -0.99
CA GLN A 103 -19.42 3.60 -2.31
C GLN A 103 -20.95 3.62 -2.27
N MET A 104 -21.54 3.21 -1.15
CA MET A 104 -22.99 3.18 -0.99
C MET A 104 -23.52 4.59 -0.68
N GLU A 105 -24.58 4.99 -1.35
CA GLU A 105 -25.25 6.26 -1.05
C GLU A 105 -25.92 6.20 0.33
N ILE A 106 -25.82 7.29 1.08
CA ILE A 106 -26.49 7.44 2.37
C ILE A 106 -27.98 7.61 2.11
N LYS A 107 -28.70 6.50 1.98
CA LYS A 107 -30.17 6.48 1.90
C LYS A 107 -30.73 6.59 3.30
N LEU A 108 -30.70 7.77 3.89
CA LEU A 108 -31.62 8.04 4.99
C LEU A 108 -32.96 8.42 4.38
N SER A 109 -33.80 7.41 4.16
CA SER A 109 -35.23 7.64 4.04
C SER A 109 -35.65 8.33 5.34
N SER A 110 -35.97 9.61 5.25
CA SER A 110 -36.70 10.29 6.31
C SER A 110 -38.10 9.69 6.29
N ALA A 111 -38.28 8.53 6.92
CA ALA A 111 -39.59 7.98 7.23
C ALA A 111 -40.30 9.00 8.14
N GLY A 112 -41.03 9.93 7.53
CA GLY A 112 -41.90 10.89 8.21
C GLY A 112 -41.50 12.37 8.18
N GLN A 113 -40.36 12.77 7.58
CA GLN A 113 -40.03 14.20 7.44
C GLN A 113 -39.39 14.48 6.07
N GLU A 114 -40.25 14.45 5.06
CA GLU A 114 -40.08 15.29 3.88
C GLU A 114 -40.11 16.75 4.37
N GLY A 115 -38.92 17.32 4.55
CA GLY A 115 -38.70 18.77 4.60
C GLY A 115 -39.36 19.56 5.74
N GLN A 116 -38.67 19.68 6.88
CA GLN A 116 -38.63 21.00 7.55
C GLN A 116 -37.57 21.92 6.91
N TYR A 117 -36.64 21.36 6.12
CA TYR A 117 -35.57 22.11 5.44
C TYR A 117 -35.30 21.74 3.98
N GLY A 118 -35.99 20.77 3.37
CA GLY A 118 -35.95 20.49 1.93
C GLY A 118 -34.56 20.31 1.30
N LYS A 119 -33.53 20.02 2.09
CA LYS A 119 -32.15 19.93 1.61
C LYS A 119 -31.65 18.51 1.72
N ASP A 120 -31.16 18.01 0.59
CA ASP A 120 -30.49 16.72 0.53
C ASP A 120 -29.27 16.73 1.45
N LYS A 121 -29.10 15.64 2.21
CA LYS A 121 -27.93 15.43 3.06
C LYS A 121 -26.72 15.35 2.14
N SER A 122 -25.82 16.33 2.24
CA SER A 122 -24.60 16.35 1.44
C SER A 122 -23.39 15.97 2.28
N GLU A 123 -22.52 15.18 1.66
CA GLU A 123 -21.28 14.66 2.22
C GLU A 123 -20.12 15.20 1.39
N ASN A 124 -19.13 15.80 2.04
CA ASN A 124 -17.90 16.26 1.39
C ASN A 124 -16.71 15.70 2.17
N VAL A 125 -15.87 14.91 1.48
CA VAL A 125 -14.68 14.31 2.07
C VAL A 125 -13.46 14.72 1.27
N LYS A 126 -12.48 15.27 1.99
CA LYS A 126 -11.16 15.58 1.47
C LYS A 126 -10.15 14.62 2.09
N VAL A 127 -9.43 13.90 1.26
CA VAL A 127 -8.40 12.94 1.65
C VAL A 127 -7.03 13.51 1.31
N ARG A 128 -6.15 13.59 2.31
CA ARG A 128 -4.73 13.84 2.11
C ARG A 128 -3.96 12.55 2.32
N VAL A 129 -3.14 12.18 1.36
CA VAL A 129 -2.30 10.98 1.42
C VAL A 129 -0.85 11.40 1.52
N PHE A 130 -0.19 11.00 2.59
CA PHE A 130 1.22 11.24 2.83
C PHE A 130 2.02 10.00 2.41
N ILE A 131 2.86 10.15 1.38
CA ILE A 131 3.63 9.05 0.77
C ILE A 131 5.13 9.25 1.04
N PRO A 132 5.88 8.21 1.44
CA PRO A 132 7.32 8.31 1.61
C PRO A 132 8.05 8.89 0.40
N ASP A 133 9.04 9.74 0.64
CA ASP A 133 9.84 10.43 -0.38
C ASP A 133 10.56 9.47 -1.36
N GLY A 134 10.70 8.19 -1.00
CA GLY A 134 11.29 7.15 -1.85
C GLY A 134 10.40 6.68 -3.01
N PHE A 135 9.17 7.20 -3.15
CA PHE A 135 8.26 6.86 -4.23
C PHE A 135 8.01 8.04 -5.16
N SER A 136 8.08 7.76 -6.45
CA SER A 136 7.82 8.71 -7.53
C SER A 136 6.47 8.43 -8.18
N GLN A 137 5.72 9.48 -8.50
CA GLN A 137 4.42 9.34 -9.14
C GLN A 137 4.59 8.80 -10.58
N GLN A 138 3.95 7.68 -10.89
CA GLN A 138 3.90 7.08 -12.23
C GLN A 138 2.58 7.39 -12.93
N SER A 139 1.49 7.49 -12.16
CA SER A 139 0.17 7.84 -12.65
C SER A 139 -0.62 8.59 -11.56
N PRO A 140 -1.83 9.12 -11.86
CA PRO A 140 -2.67 9.78 -10.85
C PRO A 140 -3.00 8.91 -9.63
N THR A 141 -2.93 7.59 -9.77
CA THR A 141 -3.27 6.62 -8.71
C THR A 141 -2.12 5.67 -8.36
N ALA A 142 -0.96 5.78 -9.00
CA ALA A 142 0.15 4.85 -8.82
C ALA A 142 1.49 5.55 -8.58
N TRP A 143 2.22 5.04 -7.59
CA TRP A 143 3.53 5.53 -7.16
C TRP A 143 4.51 4.36 -7.11
N ALA A 144 5.67 4.51 -7.73
CA ALA A 144 6.68 3.46 -7.77
C ALA A 144 8.02 3.96 -7.22
N ARG A 145 8.74 3.04 -6.56
CA ARG A 145 10.13 3.26 -6.19
C ARG A 145 10.96 3.34 -7.49
N PRO A 146 11.72 4.42 -7.72
CA PRO A 146 12.60 4.48 -8.89
C PRO A 146 13.58 3.31 -8.81
N ARG A 147 13.64 2.52 -9.89
CA ARG A 147 14.63 1.45 -10.00
C ARG A 147 16.00 2.13 -9.98
N LYS A 148 16.86 1.79 -9.03
CA LYS A 148 18.27 2.18 -9.11
C LYS A 148 18.79 1.60 -10.43
N GLU A 149 19.11 2.46 -11.39
CA GLU A 149 20.00 2.08 -12.49
C GLU A 149 21.26 1.57 -11.80
N VAL A 150 21.52 0.27 -11.93
CA VAL A 150 22.76 -0.32 -11.44
C VAL A 150 23.83 0.27 -12.33
N ASP A 151 24.66 1.15 -11.76
CA ASP A 151 25.75 1.86 -12.44
C ASP A 151 26.48 0.94 -13.43
N GLU A 152 26.16 1.05 -14.72
CA GLU A 152 26.85 0.36 -15.81
C GLU A 152 28.35 0.75 -15.87
N GLU A 153 28.76 1.79 -15.14
CA GLU A 153 30.16 2.17 -14.95
C GLU A 153 31.03 1.06 -14.32
N ARG A 154 30.47 0.14 -13.52
CA ARG A 154 31.27 -0.99 -12.98
C ARG A 154 31.50 -2.12 -13.98
N ILE A 155 30.75 -2.19 -15.08
CA ILE A 155 30.90 -3.26 -16.09
C ILE A 155 31.77 -2.78 -17.27
N GLY A 156 31.93 -1.46 -17.47
CA GLY A 156 32.77 -0.88 -18.52
C GLY A 156 34.30 -1.02 -18.35
N ALA A 157 34.78 -1.53 -17.22
CA ALA A 157 36.22 -1.67 -16.94
C ALA A 157 36.82 -3.03 -17.35
N TYR A 158 36.06 -3.94 -17.98
CA TYR A 158 36.62 -5.16 -18.54
C TYR A 158 37.29 -4.87 -19.88
N ARG A 159 38.52 -4.33 -19.85
CA ARG A 159 39.38 -4.34 -21.04
C ARG A 159 39.60 -5.79 -21.43
N PRO A 160 39.21 -6.25 -22.63
CA PRO A 160 39.70 -7.53 -23.13
C PRO A 160 41.22 -7.42 -23.19
N ARG A 161 41.93 -8.25 -22.42
CA ARG A 161 43.38 -8.41 -22.55
C ARG A 161 43.66 -8.65 -24.04
N LYS A 162 44.37 -7.72 -24.68
CA LYS A 162 44.99 -7.95 -25.98
C LYS A 162 45.73 -9.29 -25.85
N LYS A 163 45.29 -10.30 -26.59
CA LYS A 163 46.08 -11.53 -26.76
C LYS A 163 47.41 -11.07 -27.35
N LEU A 164 48.48 -11.08 -26.56
CA LEU A 164 49.82 -11.06 -27.12
C LEU A 164 49.91 -12.28 -28.04
N ALA A 165 50.15 -12.04 -29.32
CA ALA A 165 50.54 -13.08 -30.25
C ALA A 165 51.81 -13.72 -29.69
N ARG A 166 51.70 -14.98 -29.28
CA ARG A 166 52.84 -15.81 -28.92
C ARG A 166 53.59 -16.07 -30.21
N GLU A 167 54.67 -15.33 -30.45
CA GLU A 167 55.62 -15.63 -31.50
C GLU A 167 56.13 -17.06 -31.32
N GLY A 168 56.10 -17.82 -32.41
CA GLY A 168 56.64 -19.16 -32.48
C GLY A 168 58.15 -19.13 -32.27
N GLY A 169 58.60 -19.76 -31.20
CA GLY A 169 60.01 -20.07 -30.95
C GLY A 169 60.11 -21.51 -30.49
N THR A 170 60.60 -22.37 -31.37
CA THR A 170 61.03 -23.74 -31.11
C THR A 170 62.30 -23.74 -30.26
N VAL A 171 62.27 -24.26 -29.02
CA VAL A 171 63.49 -24.66 -28.29
C VAL A 171 63.19 -25.85 -27.37
N SER A 172 63.65 -27.03 -27.83
CA SER A 172 64.22 -28.20 -27.13
C SER A 172 63.67 -28.74 -25.79
N GLU A 173 63.13 -29.96 -25.85
CA GLU A 173 63.69 -31.23 -25.31
C GLU A 173 64.50 -31.30 -23.99
N GLU A 174 64.42 -30.37 -23.04
CA GLU A 174 65.18 -30.48 -21.78
C GLU A 174 64.37 -30.23 -20.50
N LEU A 175 63.21 -30.88 -20.35
CA LEU A 175 62.52 -30.94 -19.04
C LEU A 175 61.72 -32.24 -18.85
N LYS A 176 62.39 -33.38 -19.08
CA LYS A 176 61.85 -34.72 -18.73
C LYS A 176 62.39 -35.29 -17.41
N ASP A 177 63.38 -34.65 -16.78
CA ASP A 177 64.02 -35.19 -15.58
C ASP A 177 63.83 -34.30 -14.35
N ALA A 178 62.60 -34.23 -13.86
CA ALA A 178 62.31 -33.78 -12.49
C ALA A 178 60.98 -34.37 -11.99
N ILE A 179 60.96 -35.69 -11.80
CA ILE A 179 59.92 -36.41 -11.04
C ILE A 179 60.46 -36.58 -9.61
N PRO A 180 59.63 -36.38 -8.57
CA PRO A 180 59.22 -37.56 -7.82
C PRO A 180 57.70 -37.65 -7.70
N GLU A 181 57.16 -38.77 -8.17
CA GLU A 181 55.86 -39.29 -7.75
C GLU A 181 55.90 -39.61 -6.26
N ALA A 182 54.85 -39.25 -5.53
CA ALA A 182 54.56 -39.75 -4.20
C ALA A 182 53.05 -39.55 -3.90
N PRO A 183 52.46 -40.32 -2.98
CA PRO A 183 52.32 -41.78 -3.01
C PRO A 183 50.83 -42.18 -3.08
N LYS A 184 50.57 -43.37 -3.63
CA LYS A 184 49.29 -44.06 -3.45
C LYS A 184 49.17 -44.54 -2.00
N ASP A 185 47.94 -44.56 -1.51
CA ASP A 185 47.48 -45.03 -0.20
C ASP A 185 47.42 -43.97 0.90
N THR A 186 46.26 -43.33 1.03
CA THR A 186 45.55 -43.27 2.32
C THR A 186 44.05 -43.18 2.05
N VAL A 187 43.36 -44.28 2.38
CA VAL A 187 41.91 -44.33 2.53
C VAL A 187 41.57 -43.55 3.79
N GLU A 188 40.86 -42.43 3.67
CA GLU A 188 40.01 -41.93 4.75
C GLU A 188 38.63 -41.58 4.23
N GLU A 189 37.72 -42.37 4.75
CA GLU A 189 36.28 -42.41 4.64
C GLU A 189 35.67 -41.23 5.41
N GLN A 190 35.10 -40.24 4.72
CA GLN A 190 34.17 -39.28 5.33
C GLN A 190 32.93 -39.05 4.48
N ILE A 191 31.98 -39.97 4.70
CA ILE A 191 30.55 -39.75 4.96
C ILE A 191 29.83 -38.79 3.99
N PHE A 192 29.25 -39.40 2.98
CA PHE A 192 28.16 -38.89 2.17
C PHE A 192 26.89 -38.78 3.04
N LEU A 193 26.48 -37.56 3.40
CA LEU A 193 25.16 -37.35 4.01
C LEU A 193 24.08 -37.47 2.92
N PRO A 194 23.10 -38.40 3.03
CA PRO A 194 22.01 -38.45 2.08
C PRO A 194 21.05 -37.27 2.29
N LEU A 195 20.64 -36.66 1.19
CA LEU A 195 19.57 -35.66 1.12
C LEU A 195 18.26 -36.23 1.71
N PRO A 196 17.51 -35.48 2.53
CA PRO A 196 16.23 -35.96 3.03
C PRO A 196 15.17 -35.99 1.92
N ASP A 197 14.64 -37.18 1.71
CA ASP A 197 13.61 -37.54 0.74
C ASP A 197 12.32 -36.75 0.99
N SER A 198 11.88 -35.97 0.00
CA SER A 198 10.62 -35.22 0.05
C SER A 198 9.46 -36.09 -0.40
N THR A 199 8.93 -36.93 0.49
CA THR A 199 7.67 -37.66 0.24
C THR A 199 6.74 -37.63 1.46
N TRP A 200 5.99 -36.53 1.59
CA TRP A 200 4.77 -36.50 2.42
C TRP A 200 3.56 -36.16 1.56
N ARG A 201 3.03 -37.17 0.87
CA ARG A 201 1.71 -37.12 0.24
C ARG A 201 0.69 -37.53 1.31
N ARG A 202 -0.04 -36.56 1.89
CA ARG A 202 -1.16 -36.83 2.81
C ARG A 202 -2.26 -37.58 2.07
N GLN A 203 -2.76 -38.67 2.68
CA GLN A 203 -4.03 -39.30 2.31
C GLN A 203 -5.20 -38.37 2.67
N PRO A 204 -6.21 -38.20 1.81
CA PRO A 204 -7.46 -37.58 2.19
C PRO A 204 -8.31 -38.56 3.02
N GLY A 205 -8.44 -38.28 4.31
CA GLY A 205 -9.39 -38.90 5.20
C GLY A 205 -10.82 -38.46 4.89
N THR A 206 -11.69 -39.45 4.86
CA THR A 206 -13.16 -39.43 4.79
C THR A 206 -13.80 -38.42 5.75
N LEU A 207 -14.67 -37.55 5.22
CA LEU A 207 -15.56 -36.72 6.04
C LEU A 207 -17.00 -37.26 5.92
N ASP A 208 -17.45 -37.86 7.02
CA ASP A 208 -18.83 -38.27 7.28
C ASP A 208 -19.77 -37.06 7.27
N LYS A 209 -20.95 -37.23 6.66
CA LYS A 209 -22.07 -36.28 6.75
C LYS A 209 -23.05 -36.75 7.83
N PRO A 210 -23.41 -35.93 8.83
CA PRO A 210 -24.60 -36.19 9.61
C PRO A 210 -25.87 -35.64 8.93
N LYS A 211 -26.92 -36.43 9.08
CA LYS A 211 -28.30 -36.29 8.62
C LYS A 211 -28.94 -34.95 8.97
N LYS A 212 -29.77 -34.44 8.04
CA LYS A 212 -30.87 -33.52 8.34
C LYS A 212 -32.03 -34.34 8.90
N ASP A 213 -32.45 -34.01 10.11
CA ASP A 213 -33.75 -34.44 10.63
C ASP A 213 -34.84 -33.48 10.14
N GLN A 214 -36.01 -34.08 9.87
CA GLN A 214 -37.30 -33.46 9.59
C GLN A 214 -37.91 -32.89 10.87
#